data_AF-A0A395XKD0-F1
#
_entry.id   AF-A0A395XKD0-F1
#
_cell.length_a   1.000
_cell.length_b   1.000
_cell.length_c   1.000
_cell.angle_alpha   90.00
_cell.angle_beta   90.00
_cell.angle_gamma   90.00
#
_symmetry.space_group_name_H-M   'P 1'
#
loop_
_entity.id
_entity.type
_entity.pdbx_description
1 polymer ?
#
loop_
_entity_poly.entity_id
_entity_poly.type
_entity_poly.pdbx_seq_one_letter_code
_entity_poly.pdbx_strand_id
1 'polypeptide(L)'
;MRIIDMHAHVDVCPPLNWYDTADKLIKLMDEAGIEKAVVSAYLNVPGPDNSCAERLWKSIEPYKERFMMFIRMDPWFGQDCIDFAGCL
;
A
#
# COMPACT_ATOMS: atom_id res chain seq x y z
N MET A 1 8.95 -18.36 15.33
CA MET A 1 9.57 -17.04 15.09
C MET A 1 8.48 -16.13 14.54
N ARG A 2 8.41 -14.87 14.98
CA ARG A 2 7.44 -13.90 14.46
C ARG A 2 8.11 -13.11 13.33
N ILE A 3 7.56 -13.16 12.12
CA ILE A 3 8.10 -12.48 10.94
C ILE A 3 7.14 -11.36 10.54
N ILE A 4 7.68 -10.16 10.38
CA ILE A 4 6.97 -9.01 9.83
C ILE A 4 7.75 -8.54 8.61
N ASP A 5 7.08 -8.50 7.46
CA ASP A 5 7.62 -7.91 6.25
C ASP A 5 7.44 -6.38 6.32
N MET A 6 8.53 -5.64 6.17
CA MET A 6 8.52 -4.18 6.28
C MET A 6 8.31 -3.48 4.92
N HIS A 7 8.28 -4.22 3.82
CA HIS A 7 8.08 -3.63 2.50
C HIS A 7 7.42 -4.60 1.52
N ALA A 8 6.12 -4.42 1.31
CA ALA A 8 5.37 -5.07 0.25
C ALA A 8 4.49 -4.06 -0.51
N HIS A 9 3.95 -4.50 -1.66
CA HIS A 9 3.05 -3.71 -2.47
C HIS A 9 1.67 -4.37 -2.56
N VAL A 10 0.63 -3.55 -2.45
CA VAL A 10 -0.75 -3.93 -2.78
C VAL A 10 -1.31 -2.84 -3.68
N ASP A 11 -1.46 -3.14 -4.96
CA ASP A 11 -2.00 -2.20 -5.94
C ASP A 11 -2.33 -2.93 -7.25
N VAL A 12 -3.06 -2.24 -8.12
CA VAL A 12 -3.34 -2.70 -9.47
C VAL A 12 -2.91 -1.60 -10.42
N CYS A 13 -1.90 -1.90 -11.24
CA CYS A 13 -1.38 -1.00 -12.27
C CYS A 13 -1.54 -1.66 -13.65
N PRO A 14 -2.71 -1.53 -14.31
CA PRO A 14 -2.96 -2.13 -15.61
C PRO A 14 -1.96 -1.73 -16.71
N PRO A 15 -1.48 -0.47 -16.80
CA PRO A 15 -0.48 -0.10 -17.80
C PRO A 15 0.83 -0.88 -17.73
N LEU A 16 1.21 -1.36 -16.53
CA LEU A 16 2.41 -2.17 -16.31
C LEU A 16 2.10 -3.67 -16.21
N ASN A 17 0.84 -4.07 -16.39
CA ASN A 17 0.34 -5.43 -16.19
C ASN A 17 0.66 -5.97 -14.78
N TRP A 18 0.62 -5.10 -13.76
CA TRP A 18 0.85 -5.47 -12.36
C TRP A 18 -0.48 -5.59 -11.62
N TYR A 19 -0.68 -6.75 -11.02
CA TYR A 19 -1.90 -7.13 -10.29
C TYR A 19 -1.49 -7.79 -8.98
N ASP A 20 -1.17 -6.94 -8.01
CA ASP A 20 -0.71 -7.34 -6.69
C ASP A 20 -1.82 -7.07 -5.69
N THR A 21 -2.82 -7.96 -5.71
CA THR A 21 -3.99 -7.88 -4.84
C THR A 21 -3.65 -8.27 -3.40
N ALA A 22 -4.45 -7.78 -2.45
CA ALA A 22 -4.32 -8.16 -1.05
C ALA A 22 -4.42 -9.68 -0.86
N ASP A 23 -5.37 -10.34 -1.54
CA ASP A 23 -5.55 -11.80 -1.48
C ASP A 23 -4.31 -12.57 -1.92
N LYS A 24 -3.67 -12.12 -3.00
CA LYS A 24 -2.44 -12.72 -3.52
C LYS A 24 -1.32 -12.58 -2.50
N LEU A 25 -1.16 -11.40 -1.90
CA LEU A 25 -0.13 -11.17 -0.89
C LEU A 25 -0.38 -11.97 0.38
N ILE A 26 -1.63 -12.04 0.88
CA ILE A 26 -1.99 -12.87 2.05
C ILE A 26 -1.60 -14.33 1.81
N LYS A 27 -1.92 -14.89 0.64
CA LYS A 27 -1.56 -16.26 0.32
C LYS A 27 -0.05 -16.50 0.38
N LEU A 28 0.74 -15.60 -0.19
CA LEU A 28 2.20 -15.68 -0.17
C LEU A 28 2.77 -15.51 1.24
N MET A 29 2.19 -14.60 2.04
CA MET A 29 2.58 -14.41 3.44
C MET A 29 2.33 -15.68 4.26
N ASP A 30 1.17 -16.33 4.07
CA ASP A 30 0.83 -17.56 4.77
C ASP A 30 1.79 -18.71 4.40
N GLU A 31 2.14 -18.85 3.11
CA GLU A 31 3.13 -19.83 2.63
C GLU A 31 4.54 -19.57 3.18
N ALA A 32 4.91 -18.30 3.37
CA ALA A 32 6.21 -17.88 3.90
C ALA A 32 6.27 -17.81 5.44
N GLY A 33 5.15 -17.97 6.14
CA GLY A 33 5.07 -17.80 7.60
C GLY A 33 5.21 -16.35 8.07
N ILE A 34 4.84 -15.38 7.23
CA ILE A 34 4.83 -13.94 7.52
C ILE A 34 3.51 -13.58 8.22
N GLU A 35 3.62 -13.07 9.44
CA GLU A 35 2.44 -12.74 10.26
C GLU A 35 1.79 -11.44 9.82
N LYS A 36 2.60 -10.39 9.58
CA LYS A 36 2.14 -9.07 9.17
C LYS A 36 3.03 -8.48 8.09
N ALA A 37 2.47 -7.60 7.27
CA ALA A 37 3.23 -6.86 6.27
C ALA A 37 2.90 -5.36 6.32
N VAL A 38 3.93 -4.54 6.15
CA VAL A 38 3.78 -3.13 5.83
C VAL A 38 3.64 -3.01 4.32
N VAL A 39 2.56 -2.39 3.87
CA VAL A 39 2.17 -2.33 2.46
C VAL A 39 2.04 -0.89 1.97
N SER A 40 2.39 -0.68 0.71
CA SER A 40 2.23 0.60 0.02
C SER A 40 1.72 0.41 -1.40
N ALA A 41 1.12 1.46 -1.97
CA ALA A 41 0.78 1.51 -3.39
C ALA A 41 2.07 1.69 -4.22
N TYR A 42 2.00 1.51 -5.54
CA TYR A 42 3.16 1.78 -6.40
C TYR A 42 3.44 3.27 -6.56
N LEU A 43 2.38 4.09 -6.51
CA LEU A 43 2.44 5.51 -6.80
C LEU A 43 2.53 6.34 -5.52
N ASN A 44 3.15 7.51 -5.65
CA ASN A 44 3.17 8.50 -4.59
C ASN A 44 1.88 9.34 -4.63
N VAL A 45 1.60 9.99 -3.50
CA VAL A 45 0.60 11.05 -3.35
C VAL A 45 1.26 12.31 -2.77
N PRO A 46 1.08 13.49 -3.37
CA PRO A 46 0.52 13.73 -4.69
C PRO A 46 1.36 13.06 -5.80
N GLY A 47 0.73 12.77 -6.92
CA GLY A 47 1.41 12.11 -8.04
C GLY A 47 0.52 11.91 -9.25
N PRO A 48 0.90 11.00 -10.17
CA PRO A 48 0.12 10.70 -11.38
C PRO A 48 -1.31 10.22 -11.10
N ASP A 49 -1.56 9.71 -9.89
CA ASP A 49 -2.85 9.21 -9.44
C ASP A 49 -3.00 9.39 -7.93
N ASN A 50 -3.72 10.45 -7.55
CA ASN A 50 -3.96 10.79 -6.15
C ASN A 50 -4.97 9.86 -5.45
N SER A 51 -5.62 8.94 -6.18
CA SER A 51 -6.55 7.98 -5.59
C SER A 51 -5.88 6.68 -5.13
N CYS A 52 -4.57 6.51 -5.38
CA CYS A 52 -3.86 5.26 -5.06
C CYS A 52 -3.87 4.91 -3.56
N ALA A 53 -3.79 5.92 -2.68
CA ALA A 53 -3.86 5.72 -1.23
C ALA A 53 -5.25 5.21 -0.80
N GLU A 54 -6.33 5.80 -1.33
CA GLU A 54 -7.70 5.37 -1.02
C GLU A 54 -7.98 3.95 -1.54
N ARG A 55 -7.52 3.64 -2.77
CA ARG A 55 -7.63 2.29 -3.32
C ARG A 55 -6.86 1.26 -2.50
N LEU A 56 -5.64 1.59 -2.07
CA LEU A 56 -4.86 0.74 -1.17
C LEU A 56 -5.64 0.46 0.11
N TRP A 57 -6.11 1.52 0.79
CA TRP A 57 -6.91 1.39 2.02
C TRP A 57 -8.08 0.42 1.83
N LYS A 58 -8.92 0.66 0.81
CA LYS A 58 -10.07 -0.20 0.50
C LYS A 58 -9.68 -1.65 0.21
N SER A 59 -8.51 -1.88 -0.40
CA SER A 59 -8.03 -3.22 -0.73
C SER A 59 -7.56 -4.00 0.50
N ILE A 60 -6.99 -3.31 1.49
CA ILE A 60 -6.36 -3.94 2.67
C ILE A 60 -7.24 -3.91 3.91
N GLU A 61 -8.27 -3.05 3.97
CA GLU A 61 -9.20 -2.93 5.10
C GLU A 61 -9.79 -4.29 5.54
N PRO A 62 -10.22 -5.19 4.63
CA PRO A 62 -10.69 -6.53 5.02
C PRO A 62 -9.65 -7.36 5.78
N TYR A 63 -8.37 -7.01 5.66
CA TYR A 63 -7.20 -7.67 6.22
C TYR A 63 -6.44 -6.78 7.21
N LYS A 64 -7.10 -5.80 7.83
CA LYS A 64 -6.49 -4.82 8.75
C LYS A 64 -5.65 -5.40 9.91
N GLU A 65 -5.88 -6.66 10.29
CA GLU A 65 -5.06 -7.33 11.31
C GLU A 65 -3.70 -7.80 10.77
N ARG A 66 -3.60 -8.01 9.45
CA ARG A 66 -2.43 -8.52 8.73
C ARG A 66 -1.61 -7.40 8.09
N PHE A 67 -2.22 -6.28 7.73
CA PHE A 67 -1.55 -5.20 7.02
C PHE A 67 -1.43 -3.91 7.83
N MET A 68 -0.28 -3.24 7.65
CA MET A 68 -0.05 -1.87 8.09
C MET A 68 0.22 -1.01 6.85
N MET A 69 -0.47 0.12 6.71
CA MET A 69 -0.37 0.95 5.51
C MET A 69 0.74 1.99 5.64
N PHE A 70 1.64 2.06 4.66
CA PHE A 70 2.50 3.20 4.41
C PHE A 70 1.98 3.98 3.20
N ILE A 71 1.75 5.28 3.42
CA ILE A 71 1.46 6.22 2.35
C ILE A 71 2.79 6.71 1.79
N ARG A 72 2.95 6.61 0.47
CA ARG A 72 4.12 7.13 -0.22
C ARG A 72 3.90 8.58 -0.55
N MET A 73 4.51 9.47 0.23
CA MET A 73 4.38 10.91 0.03
C MET A 73 5.47 11.41 -0.92
N ASP A 74 5.11 12.30 -1.85
CA ASP A 74 6.09 12.95 -2.74
C ASP A 74 6.41 14.37 -2.29
N PRO A 75 7.58 14.61 -1.67
CA PRO A 75 7.94 15.93 -1.17
C PRO A 75 8.19 16.95 -2.28
N TRP A 76 8.34 16.51 -3.55
CA TRP A 76 8.49 17.41 -4.69
C TRP A 76 7.32 18.40 -4.80
N PHE A 77 6.13 17.99 -4.38
CA PHE A 77 4.90 18.78 -4.46
C PHE A 77 4.71 19.78 -3.30
N GLY A 78 5.66 19.84 -2.34
CA GLY A 78 5.66 20.88 -1.31
C GLY A 78 4.36 20.95 -0.51
N GLN A 79 3.67 22.10 -0.56
CA GLN A 79 2.45 22.34 0.21
C GLN A 79 1.32 21.36 -0.13
N ASP A 80 1.16 20.97 -1.40
CA ASP A 80 0.12 20.00 -1.80
C ASP A 80 0.31 18.65 -1.10
N CYS A 81 1.56 18.28 -0.81
CA CYS A 81 1.90 17.07 -0.08
C CYS A 81 1.53 17.16 1.40
N ILE A 82 1.75 18.34 2.01
CA ILE A 82 1.35 18.64 3.38
C ILE A 82 -0.18 18.65 3.49
N ASP A 83 -0.86 19.30 2.55
CA ASP A 83 -2.31 19.42 2.53
C ASP A 83 -2.97 18.06 2.36
N PHE A 84 -2.42 17.19 1.49
CA PHE A 84 -2.86 15.80 1.38
C PHE A 84 -2.78 15.07 2.73
N ALA A 85 -1.65 15.18 3.43
CA ALA A 85 -1.47 14.54 4.74
C ALA A 85 -2.43 15.10 5.81
N GLY A 86 -2.79 16.39 5.73
CA GLY A 86 -3.76 17.01 6.62
C GLY A 86 -5.22 16.63 6.34
N CYS A 87 -5.50 15.98 5.20
CA CYS A 87 -6.84 15.56 4.78
C CYS A 87 -7.13 14.05 4.95
N LEU A 88 -6.15 13.28 5.45
CA LEU A 88 -6.30 11.85 5.79
C LEU A 88 -6.97 11.67 7.16
#